data_AF-A0A8S2ECM5-F1
#
_entry.id   AF-A0A8S2ECM5-F1
#
_cell.length_a   1.000
_cell.length_b   1.000
_cell.length_c   1.000
_cell.angle_alpha   90.00
_cell.angle_beta   90.00
_cell.angle_gamma   90.00
#
_symmetry.space_group_name_H-M   'P 1'
#
loop_
_entity.id
_entity.type
_entity.pdbx_description
1 polymer ?
#
loop_
_entity_poly.entity_id
_entity_poly.type
_entity_poly.pdbx_seq_one_letter_code
_entity_poly.pdbx_strand_id
1 'polypeptide(L)'
;METDSQMAFDSKLSLERTAQEVVNGTPLSPATQERFEKLLVDIESNIRIAMDDEPCNTSRTIKVVLDIPPRKQWKNGHGYCGETSIQAIGLYYGSWVSQHIVRQIFGGEVLIGFGTDKRTLKTLLFTYNEWNYNKEKQPHYKQYCVWLKQNLIKKHPCITTVYLKDDDDDKDYDHIMPVIGIEYQTKDAYDGNDVLYFHNLFDNRVIQRRLDAMGSTRKSCKKDLYEGGCIPKDVAYGLAVTGIIDNDHSTLPVRLSVNSWDEPNISRGAKPKLLQGTVVVSNLRPNQKYVLLRYDDYKVVPTSGNESKFLNSKYDYRYDFQANGDTWTFNDPNDIPSNGTIYYRCVKFV
;
A
#
# COMPACT_ATOMS: atom_id res chain seq x y z
N MET A 1 27.73 -47.62 -11.21
CA MET A 1 26.65 -46.72 -10.80
C MET A 1 27.22 -45.32 -10.78
N GLU A 2 27.24 -44.66 -11.93
CA GLU A 2 27.41 -43.20 -11.98
C GLU A 2 26.13 -42.58 -11.42
N THR A 3 26.29 -41.63 -10.51
CA THR A 3 25.18 -40.92 -9.85
C THR A 3 24.49 -40.00 -10.85
N ASP A 4 23.18 -39.81 -10.75
CA ASP A 4 22.37 -38.94 -11.63
C ASP A 4 22.94 -37.52 -11.82
N SER A 5 23.71 -37.04 -10.84
CA SER A 5 24.40 -35.74 -10.89
C SER A 5 25.56 -35.70 -11.90
N GLN A 6 26.21 -36.82 -12.20
CA GLN A 6 27.30 -36.91 -13.18
C GLN A 6 26.74 -36.86 -14.61
N MET A 7 25.64 -37.56 -14.87
CA MET A 7 24.93 -37.52 -16.15
C MET A 7 24.40 -36.11 -16.48
N ALA A 8 23.88 -35.38 -15.49
CA ALA A 8 23.41 -34.01 -15.68
C ALA A 8 24.57 -33.03 -15.99
N PHE A 9 25.73 -33.22 -15.35
CA PHE A 9 26.91 -32.40 -15.59
C PHE A 9 27.49 -32.61 -17.00
N ASP A 10 27.61 -33.86 -17.42
CA ASP A 10 28.13 -34.21 -18.75
C ASP A 10 27.19 -33.76 -19.88
N SER A 11 25.87 -33.82 -19.64
CA SER A 11 24.86 -33.30 -20.57
C SER A 11 24.95 -31.78 -20.73
N LYS A 12 25.19 -31.04 -19.64
CA LYS A 12 25.37 -29.58 -19.67
C LYS A 12 26.63 -29.17 -20.44
N LEU A 13 27.74 -29.87 -20.21
CA LEU A 13 29.02 -29.60 -20.87
C LEU A 13 28.97 -29.89 -22.38
N SER A 14 28.17 -30.89 -22.78
CA SER A 14 27.88 -31.18 -24.19
C SER A 14 27.04 -30.07 -24.84
N LEU A 15 26.01 -29.56 -24.14
CA LEU A 15 25.16 -28.48 -24.64
C LEU A 15 25.93 -27.16 -24.83
N GLU A 16 26.82 -26.82 -23.90
CA GLU A 16 27.64 -25.61 -23.98
C GLU A 16 28.61 -25.64 -25.17
N ARG A 17 29.25 -26.78 -25.46
CA ARG A 17 30.10 -26.93 -26.66
C ARG A 17 29.30 -26.81 -27.95
N THR A 18 28.15 -27.46 -28.04
CA THR A 18 27.32 -27.42 -29.26
C THR A 18 26.74 -26.03 -29.50
N ALA A 19 26.34 -25.29 -28.46
CA ALA A 19 25.91 -23.90 -28.58
C ALA A 19 27.03 -23.00 -29.13
N GLN A 20 28.29 -23.25 -28.72
CA GLN A 20 29.44 -22.50 -29.21
C GLN A 20 29.73 -22.75 -30.70
N GLU A 21 29.52 -23.97 -31.19
CA GLU A 21 29.70 -24.34 -32.61
C GLU A 21 28.63 -23.71 -33.50
N VAL A 22 27.37 -23.66 -33.04
CA VAL A 22 26.24 -23.03 -33.75
C VAL A 22 26.40 -21.50 -33.82
N VAL A 23 26.83 -20.86 -32.72
CA VAL A 23 27.03 -19.40 -32.67
C VAL A 23 28.16 -18.94 -33.61
N ASN A 24 29.15 -19.80 -33.87
CA ASN A 24 30.28 -19.51 -34.75
C ASN A 24 30.00 -19.81 -36.24
N GLY A 25 28.75 -20.11 -36.63
CA GLY A 25 28.33 -20.27 -38.02
C GLY A 25 28.95 -21.46 -38.75
N THR A 26 29.50 -22.43 -38.01
CA THR A 26 30.07 -23.65 -38.59
C THR A 26 28.95 -24.70 -38.74
N PRO A 27 28.74 -25.29 -39.93
CA PRO A 27 27.75 -26.35 -40.09
C PRO A 27 28.07 -27.54 -39.17
N LEU A 28 27.10 -28.01 -38.40
CA LEU A 28 27.26 -29.16 -37.53
C LEU A 28 27.53 -30.42 -38.37
N SER A 29 28.41 -31.29 -37.85
CA SER A 29 28.63 -32.59 -38.48
C SER A 29 27.34 -33.45 -38.36
N PRO A 30 27.08 -34.38 -39.30
CA PRO A 30 25.92 -35.27 -39.21
C PRO A 30 25.83 -36.05 -37.89
N ALA A 31 26.97 -36.48 -37.34
CA ALA A 31 27.03 -37.16 -36.05
C ALA A 31 26.68 -36.24 -34.86
N THR A 32 27.02 -34.95 -34.96
CA THR A 32 26.62 -33.95 -33.95
C THR A 32 25.13 -33.66 -34.03
N GLN A 33 24.56 -33.63 -35.24
CA GLN A 33 23.14 -33.38 -35.46
C GLN A 33 22.27 -34.53 -34.92
N GLU A 34 22.63 -35.78 -35.20
CA GLU A 34 21.93 -36.97 -34.66
C GLU A 34 21.97 -37.01 -33.11
N ARG A 35 23.10 -36.65 -32.52
CA ARG A 35 23.25 -36.60 -31.05
C ARG A 35 22.40 -35.50 -30.41
N PHE A 36 22.22 -34.38 -31.12
CA PHE A 36 21.37 -33.27 -30.68
C PHE A 36 19.88 -33.64 -30.75
N GLU A 37 19.45 -34.29 -31.84
CA GLU A 37 18.06 -34.76 -31.97
C GLU A 37 17.71 -35.79 -30.89
N LYS A 38 18.62 -36.71 -30.58
CA LYS A 38 18.43 -37.68 -29.50
C LYS A 38 18.34 -37.00 -28.13
N LEU A 39 19.18 -35.99 -27.87
CA LEU A 39 19.14 -35.23 -26.62
C LEU A 39 17.83 -34.42 -26.47
N LEU A 40 17.30 -33.87 -27.55
CA LEU A 40 16.00 -33.19 -27.53
C LEU A 40 14.86 -34.15 -27.17
N VAL A 41 14.84 -35.35 -27.75
CA VAL A 41 13.84 -36.38 -27.42
C VAL A 41 13.96 -36.84 -25.96
N ASP A 42 15.18 -36.98 -25.44
CA ASP A 42 15.43 -37.33 -24.04
C ASP A 42 15.02 -36.19 -23.09
N ILE A 43 15.21 -34.93 -23.47
CA ILE A 43 14.73 -33.76 -22.69
C ILE A 43 13.20 -33.69 -22.71
N GLU A 44 12.57 -33.86 -23.87
CA GLU A 44 11.11 -33.81 -24.01
C GLU A 44 10.40 -34.94 -23.24
N SER A 45 10.98 -36.14 -23.24
CA SER A 45 10.44 -37.28 -22.47
C SER A 45 10.60 -37.09 -20.96
N ASN A 46 11.73 -36.55 -20.49
CA ASN A 46 11.95 -36.27 -19.07
C ASN A 46 11.10 -35.09 -18.56
N ILE A 47 10.81 -34.09 -19.40
CA ILE A 47 9.87 -33.01 -19.05
C ILE A 47 8.44 -33.55 -18.89
N ARG A 48 8.01 -34.48 -19.75
CA ARG A 48 6.67 -35.09 -19.63
C ARG A 48 6.50 -35.91 -18.35
N ILE A 49 7.52 -36.68 -17.96
CA ILE A 49 7.47 -37.49 -16.73
C ILE A 49 7.42 -36.62 -15.47
N ALA A 50 8.02 -35.44 -15.48
CA ALA A 50 7.96 -34.49 -14.36
C ALA A 50 6.61 -33.73 -14.23
N MET A 51 5.68 -33.89 -15.18
CA MET A 51 4.39 -33.19 -15.18
C MET A 51 3.19 -34.05 -14.76
N ASP A 52 3.34 -35.38 -14.67
CA ASP A 52 2.20 -36.28 -14.46
C ASP A 52 2.09 -36.89 -13.04
N ASP A 53 3.07 -36.71 -12.16
CA ASP A 53 3.04 -37.22 -10.78
C ASP A 53 3.31 -36.12 -9.75
N GLU A 54 2.31 -35.27 -9.48
CA GLU A 54 1.95 -34.78 -8.13
C GLU A 54 0.79 -33.75 -8.22
N PRO A 55 -0.31 -33.90 -7.45
CA PRO A 55 -1.29 -32.84 -7.30
C PRO A 55 -0.67 -31.73 -6.43
N CYS A 56 0.05 -30.80 -7.04
CA CYS A 56 0.46 -29.56 -6.38
C CYS A 56 -0.77 -28.65 -6.19
N ASN A 57 -1.62 -28.99 -5.22
CA ASN A 57 -2.67 -28.12 -4.73
C ASN A 57 -2.43 -27.77 -3.26
N THR A 58 -1.32 -27.09 -3.00
CA THR A 58 -1.18 -26.28 -1.78
C THR A 58 -1.30 -24.81 -2.19
N SER A 59 -2.53 -24.32 -2.28
CA SER A 59 -2.81 -22.90 -2.49
C SER A 59 -2.10 -22.09 -1.40
N ARG A 60 -0.97 -21.45 -1.76
CA ARG A 60 -0.16 -20.68 -0.82
C ARG A 60 -0.88 -19.38 -0.49
N THR A 61 -1.19 -19.20 0.78
CA THR A 61 -1.73 -17.94 1.29
C THR A 61 -0.64 -16.86 1.28
N ILE A 62 -0.97 -15.68 0.75
CA ILE A 62 -0.10 -14.51 0.63
C ILE A 62 -0.61 -13.41 1.55
N LYS A 63 0.28 -12.81 2.33
CA LYS A 63 -0.03 -11.71 3.26
C LYS A 63 0.62 -10.42 2.81
N VAL A 64 -0.18 -9.37 2.65
CA VAL A 64 0.26 -8.00 2.40
C VAL A 64 -0.26 -7.13 3.54
N VAL A 65 0.64 -6.65 4.39
CA VAL A 65 0.32 -5.67 5.44
C VAL A 65 1.26 -4.48 5.28
N LEU A 66 0.67 -3.31 5.15
CA LEU A 66 1.37 -2.05 4.98
C LEU A 66 1.79 -1.51 6.34
N ASP A 67 2.99 -0.93 6.38
CA ASP A 67 3.54 -0.29 7.57
C ASP A 67 2.86 1.08 7.78
N ILE A 68 1.64 1.02 8.32
CA ILE A 68 0.79 2.16 8.63
C ILE A 68 0.56 2.13 10.13
N PRO A 69 1.09 3.09 10.89
CA PRO A 69 0.93 3.07 12.34
C PRO A 69 -0.51 3.44 12.73
N PRO A 70 -1.02 2.88 13.85
CA PRO A 70 -2.33 3.25 14.36
C PRO A 70 -2.37 4.72 14.78
N ARG A 71 -3.54 5.33 14.62
CA ARG A 71 -3.83 6.71 15.04
C ARG A 71 -5.07 6.75 15.91
N LYS A 72 -5.13 7.70 16.84
CA LYS A 72 -6.31 7.92 17.70
C LYS A 72 -7.18 9.06 17.19
N GLN A 73 -8.43 8.78 16.85
CA GLN A 73 -9.38 9.83 16.49
C GLN A 73 -9.90 10.60 17.72
N TRP A 74 -10.29 11.86 17.51
CA TRP A 74 -11.06 12.61 18.48
C TRP A 74 -12.55 12.24 18.44
N LYS A 75 -13.20 12.28 19.62
CA LYS A 75 -14.61 11.85 19.79
C LYS A 75 -15.65 12.96 19.59
N ASN A 76 -15.24 14.23 19.53
CA ASN A 76 -16.16 15.36 19.40
C ASN A 76 -16.47 15.67 17.93
N GLY A 77 -17.49 16.52 17.68
CA GLY A 77 -17.78 17.04 16.35
C GLY A 77 -18.19 15.95 15.35
N HIS A 78 -19.01 14.99 15.82
CA HIS A 78 -19.45 13.79 15.09
C HIS A 78 -18.33 12.79 14.75
N GLY A 79 -17.19 12.91 15.45
CA GLY A 79 -16.03 12.03 15.25
C GLY A 79 -15.07 12.60 14.21
N TYR A 80 -13.87 12.00 14.13
CA TYR A 80 -12.79 12.40 13.23
C TYR A 80 -12.28 11.19 12.43
N CYS A 81 -13.13 10.21 12.18
CA CYS A 81 -12.75 8.90 11.65
C CYS A 81 -12.20 9.01 10.21
N GLY A 82 -12.81 9.83 9.36
CA GLY A 82 -12.30 10.14 8.02
C GLY A 82 -10.97 10.88 8.06
N GLU A 83 -10.86 11.91 8.91
CA GLU A 83 -9.65 12.71 9.06
C GLU A 83 -8.48 11.89 9.57
N THR A 84 -8.73 11.06 10.58
CA THR A 84 -7.72 10.21 11.20
C THR A 84 -7.29 9.09 10.27
N SER A 85 -8.21 8.56 9.44
CA SER A 85 -7.86 7.61 8.37
C SER A 85 -6.89 8.23 7.36
N ILE A 86 -7.16 9.45 6.92
CA ILE A 86 -6.26 10.20 6.02
C ILE A 86 -4.94 10.51 6.70
N GLN A 87 -4.94 10.94 7.96
CA GLN A 87 -3.71 11.16 8.74
C GLN A 87 -2.85 9.88 8.81
N ALA A 88 -3.46 8.74 9.15
CA ALA A 88 -2.75 7.47 9.25
C ALA A 88 -2.12 7.08 7.92
N ILE A 89 -2.89 7.16 6.83
CA ILE A 89 -2.41 6.84 5.49
C ILE A 89 -1.36 7.85 4.99
N GLY A 90 -1.47 9.12 5.36
CA GLY A 90 -0.49 10.14 4.99
C GLY A 90 0.92 9.77 5.44
N LEU A 91 1.06 9.14 6.61
CA LEU A 91 2.33 8.65 7.14
C LEU A 91 2.99 7.62 6.21
N TYR A 92 2.20 6.73 5.60
CA TYR A 92 2.66 5.76 4.61
C TYR A 92 3.26 6.41 3.36
N TYR A 93 2.88 7.66 3.08
CA TYR A 93 3.35 8.48 1.96
C TYR A 93 4.22 9.66 2.43
N GLY A 94 4.85 9.54 3.60
CA GLY A 94 5.84 10.50 4.08
C GLY A 94 5.24 11.86 4.44
N SER A 95 3.97 11.89 4.86
CA SER A 95 3.26 13.13 5.15
C SER A 95 2.56 13.08 6.52
N TRP A 96 2.75 14.09 7.35
CA TRP A 96 1.97 14.34 8.56
C TRP A 96 0.94 15.42 8.27
N VAL A 97 -0.30 15.19 8.69
CA VAL A 97 -1.36 16.20 8.66
C VAL A 97 -2.23 16.01 9.90
N SER A 98 -2.41 17.07 10.68
CA SER A 98 -3.28 17.00 11.87
C SER A 98 -4.74 16.75 11.49
N GLN A 99 -5.49 16.03 12.32
CA GLN A 99 -6.93 15.78 12.10
C GLN A 99 -7.70 17.09 11.98
N HIS A 100 -7.27 18.13 12.70
CA HIS A 100 -7.85 19.46 12.61
C HIS A 100 -7.67 20.09 11.22
N ILE A 101 -6.47 20.04 10.65
CA ILE A 101 -6.23 20.59 9.31
C ILE A 101 -7.03 19.82 8.26
N VAL A 102 -7.10 18.49 8.38
CA VAL A 102 -7.93 17.68 7.45
C VAL A 102 -9.40 18.15 7.50
N ARG A 103 -9.98 18.33 8.70
CA ARG A 103 -11.34 18.87 8.90
C ARG A 103 -11.51 20.28 8.32
N GLN A 104 -10.52 21.15 8.48
CA GLN A 104 -10.58 22.54 8.01
C GLN A 104 -10.56 22.68 6.48
N ILE A 105 -9.90 21.78 5.76
CA ILE A 105 -9.84 21.82 4.29
C ILE A 105 -11.23 21.81 3.66
N PHE A 106 -12.16 21.05 4.23
CA PHE A 106 -13.54 21.03 3.77
C PHE A 106 -14.46 21.97 4.57
N GLY A 107 -14.10 22.28 5.82
CA GLY A 107 -14.96 23.02 6.74
C GLY A 107 -16.02 22.15 7.42
N GLY A 108 -15.81 20.83 7.43
CA GLY A 108 -16.75 19.83 7.92
C GLY A 108 -16.19 18.41 7.79
N GLU A 109 -16.98 17.42 8.22
CA GLU A 109 -16.57 16.01 8.26
C GLU A 109 -16.07 15.47 6.91
N VAL A 110 -15.01 14.67 6.97
CA VAL A 110 -14.58 13.84 5.86
C VAL A 110 -15.42 12.57 5.80
N LEU A 111 -16.32 12.51 4.82
CA LEU A 111 -17.26 11.42 4.58
C LEU A 111 -16.91 10.73 3.25
N ILE A 112 -16.83 9.40 3.28
CA ILE A 112 -16.39 8.59 2.13
C ILE A 112 -17.55 8.42 1.15
N GLY A 113 -17.31 8.75 -0.12
CA GLY A 113 -18.32 8.65 -1.19
C GLY A 113 -19.29 9.84 -1.29
N PHE A 114 -19.10 10.87 -0.46
CA PHE A 114 -19.87 12.13 -0.51
C PHE A 114 -19.07 13.30 -1.12
N GLY A 115 -17.84 13.04 -1.58
CA GLY A 115 -17.00 13.99 -2.32
C GLY A 115 -16.10 14.85 -1.44
N THR A 116 -16.34 14.92 -0.12
CA THR A 116 -15.50 15.64 0.82
C THR A 116 -14.14 14.96 0.97
N ASP A 117 -14.14 13.63 0.99
CA ASP A 117 -12.98 12.74 0.89
C ASP A 117 -12.05 13.05 -0.29
N LYS A 118 -12.57 13.05 -1.52
CA LYS A 118 -11.80 13.26 -2.75
C LYS A 118 -11.20 14.65 -2.81
N ARG A 119 -11.97 15.67 -2.43
CA ARG A 119 -11.49 17.05 -2.38
C ARG A 119 -10.36 17.20 -1.36
N THR A 120 -10.52 16.56 -0.20
CA THR A 120 -9.51 16.56 0.87
C THR A 120 -8.22 15.89 0.42
N LEU A 121 -8.30 14.68 -0.16
CA LEU A 121 -7.11 13.99 -0.69
C LEU A 121 -6.39 14.80 -1.77
N LYS A 122 -7.12 15.39 -2.73
CA LYS A 122 -6.49 16.25 -3.76
C LYS A 122 -5.79 17.45 -3.14
N THR A 123 -6.45 18.11 -2.18
CA THR A 123 -5.88 19.29 -1.51
C THR A 123 -4.61 18.92 -0.74
N LEU A 124 -4.60 17.75 -0.10
CA LEU A 124 -3.45 17.20 0.62
C LEU A 124 -2.42 16.51 -0.28
N LEU A 125 -2.56 16.63 -1.60
CA LEU A 125 -1.63 16.11 -2.60
C LEU A 125 -1.51 14.59 -2.65
N PHE A 126 -2.63 13.89 -2.48
CA PHE A 126 -2.73 12.45 -2.68
C PHE A 126 -3.48 12.09 -3.96
N THR A 127 -3.03 11.02 -4.61
CA THR A 127 -3.78 10.33 -5.67
C THR A 127 -4.67 9.26 -5.06
N TYR A 128 -5.79 8.96 -5.71
CA TYR A 128 -6.75 7.99 -5.19
C TYR A 128 -7.49 7.25 -6.30
N ASN A 129 -8.06 6.11 -5.91
CA ASN A 129 -9.05 5.36 -6.67
C ASN A 129 -10.30 5.19 -5.79
N GLU A 130 -11.46 5.61 -6.26
CA GLU A 130 -12.73 5.51 -5.54
C GLU A 130 -13.50 4.27 -5.98
N TRP A 131 -14.11 3.57 -5.03
CA TRP A 131 -15.09 2.53 -5.32
C TRP A 131 -16.37 3.14 -5.90
N ASN A 132 -16.67 2.85 -7.15
CA ASN A 132 -17.85 3.38 -7.83
C ASN A 132 -19.04 2.43 -7.72
N TYR A 133 -19.73 2.47 -6.57
CA TYR A 133 -20.89 1.62 -6.31
C TYR A 133 -22.05 1.80 -7.32
N ASN A 134 -22.16 2.96 -8.00
CA ASN A 134 -23.21 3.20 -9.00
C ASN A 134 -23.05 2.39 -10.30
N LYS A 135 -21.86 1.82 -10.53
CA LYS A 135 -21.57 1.03 -11.73
C LYS A 135 -21.66 -0.48 -11.50
N GLU A 136 -21.97 -0.88 -10.28
CA GLU A 136 -21.93 -2.28 -9.85
C GLU A 136 -23.34 -2.80 -9.59
N LYS A 137 -23.52 -4.12 -9.70
CA LYS A 137 -24.81 -4.76 -9.40
C LYS A 137 -24.89 -5.05 -7.91
N GLN A 138 -25.98 -4.67 -7.27
CA GLN A 138 -26.25 -5.05 -5.88
C GLN A 138 -26.49 -6.57 -5.74
N PRO A 139 -26.11 -7.18 -4.60
CA PRO A 139 -25.38 -6.59 -3.48
C PRO A 139 -23.90 -6.33 -3.81
N HIS A 140 -23.37 -5.16 -3.44
CA HIS A 140 -22.01 -4.72 -3.82
C HIS A 140 -20.88 -5.43 -3.06
N TYR A 141 -21.19 -6.07 -1.93
CA TYR A 141 -20.17 -6.53 -0.97
C TYR A 141 -19.01 -7.33 -1.57
N LYS A 142 -19.31 -8.32 -2.41
CA LYS A 142 -18.28 -9.23 -2.93
C LYS A 142 -17.36 -8.51 -3.90
N GLN A 143 -17.93 -7.72 -4.82
CA GLN A 143 -17.19 -6.93 -5.79
C GLN A 143 -16.37 -5.84 -5.10
N TYR A 144 -16.93 -5.21 -4.06
CA TYR A 144 -16.21 -4.27 -3.21
C TYR A 144 -14.99 -4.90 -2.52
N CYS A 145 -15.14 -6.12 -1.98
CA CYS A 145 -14.02 -6.82 -1.35
C CYS A 145 -12.93 -7.22 -2.35
N VAL A 146 -13.30 -7.60 -3.58
CA VAL A 146 -12.33 -7.83 -4.66
C VAL A 146 -11.58 -6.54 -5.00
N TRP A 147 -12.29 -5.42 -5.09
CA TRP A 147 -11.68 -4.11 -5.32
C TRP A 147 -10.72 -3.69 -4.18
N LEU A 148 -11.10 -3.91 -2.91
CA LEU A 148 -10.22 -3.68 -1.75
C LEU A 148 -8.95 -4.53 -1.87
N LYS A 149 -9.13 -5.84 -2.09
CA LYS A 149 -8.03 -6.80 -2.25
C LYS A 149 -7.06 -6.36 -3.35
N GLN A 150 -7.56 -6.02 -4.53
CA GLN A 150 -6.73 -5.62 -5.66
C GLN A 150 -5.92 -4.35 -5.39
N ASN A 151 -6.47 -3.39 -4.63
CA ASN A 151 -5.73 -2.19 -4.21
C ASN A 151 -4.66 -2.52 -3.16
N LEU A 152 -5.00 -3.32 -2.15
CA LEU A 152 -4.07 -3.71 -1.08
C LEU A 152 -2.89 -4.54 -1.63
N ILE A 153 -3.13 -5.44 -2.60
CA ILE A 153 -2.07 -6.18 -3.30
C ILE A 153 -1.08 -5.23 -4.02
N LYS A 154 -1.58 -4.12 -4.55
CA LYS A 154 -0.77 -3.05 -5.17
C LYS A 154 -0.12 -2.13 -4.15
N LYS A 155 -0.26 -2.42 -2.86
CA LYS A 155 0.22 -1.62 -1.72
C LYS A 155 -0.44 -0.23 -1.65
N HIS A 156 -1.68 -0.11 -2.10
CA HIS A 156 -2.51 1.06 -1.91
C HIS A 156 -3.37 0.86 -0.66
N PRO A 157 -3.12 1.58 0.44
CA PRO A 157 -4.00 1.50 1.59
C PRO A 157 -5.40 2.00 1.24
N CYS A 158 -6.40 1.37 1.83
CA CYS A 158 -7.79 1.69 1.57
C CYS A 158 -8.44 2.32 2.80
N ILE A 159 -9.50 3.08 2.58
CA ILE A 159 -10.42 3.57 3.60
C ILE A 159 -11.76 2.88 3.33
N THR A 160 -12.33 2.27 4.36
CA THR A 160 -13.61 1.55 4.30
C THR A 160 -14.60 2.15 5.29
N THR A 161 -15.87 1.86 5.08
CA THR A 161 -16.96 2.26 5.97
C THR A 161 -17.69 1.04 6.52
N VAL A 162 -18.20 1.16 7.76
CA VAL A 162 -18.86 0.06 8.46
C VAL A 162 -20.08 0.54 9.25
N TYR A 163 -21.04 -0.37 9.41
CA TYR A 163 -22.06 -0.28 10.44
C TYR A 163 -21.50 -0.73 11.80
N LEU A 164 -22.02 -0.18 12.88
CA LEU A 164 -21.76 -0.52 14.27
C LEU A 164 -23.06 -0.96 14.93
N LYS A 165 -22.98 -1.86 15.92
CA LYS A 165 -24.17 -2.38 16.61
C LYS A 165 -24.85 -1.35 17.53
N ASP A 166 -24.09 -0.37 18.01
CA ASP A 166 -24.49 0.56 19.08
C ASP A 166 -24.66 2.02 18.59
N ASP A 167 -24.63 2.26 17.27
CA ASP A 167 -24.53 3.61 16.71
C ASP A 167 -25.73 4.02 15.83
N ASP A 168 -25.84 5.33 15.59
CA ASP A 168 -26.97 6.09 15.02
C ASP A 168 -27.66 5.44 13.80
N ASP A 169 -28.94 5.72 13.57
CA ASP A 169 -29.74 5.24 12.42
C ASP A 169 -29.27 5.81 11.03
N ASP A 170 -27.98 6.12 10.84
CA ASP A 170 -27.43 6.51 9.53
C ASP A 170 -27.62 5.37 8.52
N LYS A 171 -28.29 5.68 7.43
CA LYS A 171 -28.65 4.70 6.40
C LYS A 171 -27.43 4.20 5.61
N ASP A 172 -26.32 4.93 5.61
CA ASP A 172 -25.17 4.71 4.74
C ASP A 172 -24.02 4.02 5.50
N TYR A 173 -23.59 4.53 6.67
CA TYR A 173 -22.60 3.89 7.57
C TYR A 173 -22.40 4.68 8.89
N ASP A 174 -21.74 4.08 9.89
CA ASP A 174 -21.46 4.72 11.20
C ASP A 174 -20.00 5.14 11.39
N HIS A 175 -19.06 4.36 10.82
CA HIS A 175 -17.64 4.55 11.11
C HIS A 175 -16.76 4.35 9.88
N ILE A 176 -15.63 5.05 9.86
CA ILE A 176 -14.65 5.07 8.78
C ILE A 176 -13.32 4.54 9.32
N MET A 177 -12.67 3.62 8.61
CA MET A 177 -11.43 2.99 9.06
C MET A 177 -10.41 2.84 7.93
N PRO A 178 -9.10 3.00 8.21
CA PRO A 178 -8.06 2.63 7.26
C PRO A 178 -7.85 1.11 7.29
N VAL A 179 -7.96 0.50 6.12
CA VAL A 179 -7.57 -0.88 5.83
C VAL A 179 -6.13 -0.89 5.33
N ILE A 180 -5.29 -1.61 6.07
CA ILE A 180 -3.83 -1.58 5.93
C ILE A 180 -3.30 -2.88 5.35
N GLY A 181 -4.12 -3.91 5.15
CA GLY A 181 -3.63 -5.17 4.62
C GLY A 181 -4.69 -6.20 4.32
N ILE A 182 -4.26 -7.24 3.62
CA ILE A 182 -5.05 -8.39 3.24
C ILE A 182 -4.17 -9.65 3.26
N GLU A 183 -4.76 -10.74 3.71
CA GLU A 183 -4.24 -12.09 3.53
C GLU A 183 -5.18 -12.86 2.61
N TYR A 184 -4.66 -13.42 1.53
CA TYR A 184 -5.46 -13.97 0.44
C TYR A 184 -4.79 -15.15 -0.28
N GLN A 185 -5.59 -15.92 -1.02
CA GLN A 185 -5.10 -16.98 -1.89
C GLN A 185 -5.24 -16.62 -3.38
N THR A 186 -6.41 -16.12 -3.78
CA THR A 186 -6.69 -15.70 -5.16
C THR A 186 -6.77 -14.18 -5.25
N LYS A 187 -6.22 -13.61 -6.33
CA LYS A 187 -6.11 -12.15 -6.50
C LYS A 187 -7.40 -11.50 -7.02
N ASP A 188 -8.09 -12.16 -7.93
CA ASP A 188 -9.14 -11.55 -8.76
C ASP A 188 -10.55 -12.10 -8.48
N ALA A 189 -10.70 -12.91 -7.44
CA ALA A 189 -11.97 -13.47 -7.01
C ALA A 189 -12.24 -13.17 -5.53
N TYR A 190 -13.52 -13.08 -5.16
CA TYR A 190 -13.92 -13.03 -3.77
C TYR A 190 -13.67 -14.39 -3.11
N ASP A 191 -12.96 -14.39 -1.98
CA ASP A 191 -12.87 -15.55 -1.10
C ASP A 191 -13.27 -15.12 0.31
N GLY A 192 -14.27 -15.79 0.88
CA GLY A 192 -14.74 -15.48 2.22
C GLY A 192 -13.68 -15.70 3.30
N ASN A 193 -12.67 -16.52 3.02
CA ASN A 193 -11.58 -16.83 3.95
C ASN A 193 -10.46 -15.78 3.97
N ASP A 194 -10.42 -14.85 3.00
CA ASP A 194 -9.42 -13.78 3.04
C ASP A 194 -9.58 -12.94 4.31
N VAL A 195 -8.47 -12.47 4.89
CA VAL A 195 -8.46 -11.70 6.14
C VAL A 195 -8.05 -10.26 5.89
N LEU A 196 -8.92 -9.30 6.22
CA LEU A 196 -8.58 -7.88 6.22
C LEU A 196 -7.89 -7.47 7.52
N TYR A 197 -6.91 -6.58 7.39
CA TYR A 197 -6.15 -5.96 8.49
C TYR A 197 -6.47 -4.45 8.50
N PHE A 198 -6.88 -3.90 9.64
CA PHE A 198 -7.30 -2.49 9.74
C PHE A 198 -7.15 -1.92 11.15
N HIS A 199 -7.22 -0.59 11.28
CA HIS A 199 -7.26 0.10 12.57
C HIS A 199 -8.66 0.65 12.87
N ASN A 200 -9.13 0.52 14.13
CA ASN A 200 -10.41 1.09 14.55
C ASN A 200 -10.36 2.57 14.91
N LEU A 201 -9.16 3.15 14.99
CA LEU A 201 -8.88 4.54 15.34
C LEU A 201 -9.13 4.92 16.82
N PHE A 202 -9.29 3.95 17.72
CA PHE A 202 -9.48 4.20 19.16
C PHE A 202 -8.48 3.51 20.07
N ASP A 203 -7.81 2.49 19.55
CA ASP A 203 -6.68 1.84 20.19
C ASP A 203 -5.56 1.60 19.18
N ASN A 204 -4.46 1.03 19.65
CA ASN A 204 -3.25 0.83 18.85
C ASN A 204 -3.16 -0.58 18.23
N ARG A 205 -4.24 -1.36 18.26
CA ARG A 205 -4.25 -2.73 17.74
C ARG A 205 -4.55 -2.73 16.24
N VAL A 206 -4.06 -3.78 15.58
CA VAL A 206 -4.49 -4.16 14.24
C VAL A 206 -5.61 -5.18 14.40
N ILE A 207 -6.80 -4.87 13.92
CA ILE A 207 -7.94 -5.79 13.89
C ILE A 207 -7.82 -6.65 12.64
N GLN A 208 -8.15 -7.93 12.79
CA GLN A 208 -8.09 -8.93 11.74
C GLN A 208 -9.43 -9.63 11.62
N ARG A 209 -10.04 -9.62 10.44
CA ARG A 209 -11.33 -10.30 10.23
C ARG A 209 -11.45 -10.90 8.84
N ARG A 210 -12.06 -12.07 8.77
CA ARG A 210 -12.41 -12.73 7.51
C ARG A 210 -13.49 -11.97 6.76
N LEU A 211 -13.40 -11.97 5.44
CA LEU A 211 -14.39 -11.32 4.58
C LEU A 211 -15.78 -11.92 4.74
N ASP A 212 -15.93 -13.23 4.92
CA ASP A 212 -17.24 -13.85 5.15
C ASP A 212 -17.96 -13.34 6.41
N ALA A 213 -17.20 -12.91 7.41
CA ALA A 213 -17.69 -12.44 8.68
C ALA A 213 -17.95 -10.92 8.72
N MET A 214 -17.44 -10.14 7.76
CA MET A 214 -17.53 -8.67 7.80
C MET A 214 -18.77 -8.10 7.09
N GLY A 215 -19.32 -8.78 6.09
CA GLY A 215 -20.46 -8.26 5.33
C GLY A 215 -21.77 -8.40 6.11
N SER A 216 -22.50 -7.30 6.33
CA SER A 216 -23.84 -7.36 6.93
C SER A 216 -24.79 -6.29 6.41
N THR A 217 -26.08 -6.45 6.68
CA THR A 217 -27.04 -5.34 6.58
C THR A 217 -26.99 -4.53 7.88
N ARG A 218 -27.50 -3.29 7.85
CA ARG A 218 -27.62 -2.44 9.03
C ARG A 218 -28.23 -3.18 10.23
N LYS A 219 -29.45 -3.72 10.06
CA LYS A 219 -30.21 -4.42 11.11
C LYS A 219 -29.51 -5.68 11.66
N SER A 220 -28.71 -6.33 10.81
CA SER A 220 -28.03 -7.58 11.15
C SER A 220 -26.60 -7.36 11.66
N CYS A 221 -26.05 -6.14 11.64
CA CYS A 221 -24.74 -5.91 12.24
C CYS A 221 -24.84 -6.02 13.77
N LYS A 222 -23.94 -6.81 14.36
CA LYS A 222 -23.83 -7.04 15.81
C LYS A 222 -22.44 -6.76 16.33
N LYS A 223 -21.61 -6.09 15.52
CA LYS A 223 -20.21 -5.81 15.80
C LYS A 223 -20.06 -4.38 16.22
N ASP A 224 -19.40 -4.18 17.35
CA ASP A 224 -19.03 -2.83 17.77
C ASP A 224 -17.73 -2.39 17.11
N LEU A 225 -17.31 -1.20 17.50
CA LEU A 225 -16.11 -0.52 17.04
C LEU A 225 -14.81 -1.31 17.32
N TYR A 226 -14.73 -1.97 18.47
CA TYR A 226 -13.54 -2.75 18.86
C TYR A 226 -13.46 -4.08 18.12
N GLU A 227 -14.58 -4.56 17.61
CA GLU A 227 -14.67 -5.68 16.67
C GLU A 227 -14.60 -5.25 15.20
N GLY A 228 -14.55 -3.95 14.90
CA GLY A 228 -14.42 -3.43 13.53
C GLY A 228 -15.70 -3.36 12.71
N GLY A 229 -16.88 -3.45 13.34
CA GLY A 229 -18.16 -3.24 12.65
C GLY A 229 -18.49 -4.26 11.54
N CYS A 230 -19.41 -3.89 10.65
CA CYS A 230 -19.76 -4.68 9.48
C CYS A 230 -19.77 -3.82 8.22
N ILE A 231 -19.08 -4.25 7.17
CA ILE A 231 -19.13 -3.58 5.87
C ILE A 231 -20.55 -3.74 5.29
N PRO A 232 -21.19 -2.66 4.81
CA PRO A 232 -22.53 -2.75 4.24
C PRO A 232 -22.62 -3.73 3.05
N LYS A 233 -23.63 -4.60 3.06
CA LYS A 233 -23.84 -5.55 1.95
C LYS A 233 -24.33 -4.90 0.67
N ASP A 234 -25.25 -3.95 0.80
CA ASP A 234 -26.01 -3.40 -0.31
C ASP A 234 -25.25 -2.25 -0.98
N VAL A 235 -24.83 -1.25 -0.21
CA VAL A 235 -24.05 -0.10 -0.68
C VAL A 235 -22.82 0.09 0.19
N ALA A 236 -21.66 -0.34 -0.29
CA ALA A 236 -20.38 -0.09 0.34
C ALA A 236 -19.72 1.19 -0.22
N TYR A 237 -18.97 1.89 0.63
CA TYR A 237 -18.18 3.05 0.26
C TYR A 237 -16.71 2.76 0.50
N GLY A 238 -15.84 3.24 -0.38
CA GLY A 238 -14.40 3.05 -0.18
C GLY A 238 -13.53 3.89 -1.08
N LEU A 239 -12.32 4.11 -0.61
CA LEU A 239 -11.34 4.97 -1.24
C LEU A 239 -9.95 4.38 -1.03
N ALA A 240 -9.26 4.02 -2.11
CA ALA A 240 -7.86 3.62 -2.06
C ALA A 240 -7.01 4.85 -2.28
N VAL A 241 -6.07 5.14 -1.37
CA VAL A 241 -5.05 6.16 -1.60
C VAL A 241 -3.91 5.49 -2.34
N THR A 242 -3.62 5.95 -3.56
CA THR A 242 -2.75 5.25 -4.50
C THR A 242 -1.33 5.80 -4.53
N GLY A 243 -1.11 6.96 -3.93
CA GLY A 243 0.17 7.65 -3.98
C GLY A 243 0.06 9.11 -3.61
N ILE A 244 1.13 9.83 -3.89
CA ILE A 244 1.19 11.29 -3.88
C ILE A 244 0.95 11.85 -5.28
N ILE A 245 0.55 13.12 -5.37
CA ILE A 245 0.55 13.84 -6.64
C ILE A 245 1.99 14.24 -6.96
N ASP A 246 2.56 13.53 -7.93
CA ASP A 246 3.88 13.76 -8.54
C ASP A 246 3.76 13.33 -10.01
N ASN A 247 3.25 14.24 -10.84
CA ASN A 247 2.80 13.92 -12.20
C ASN A 247 3.94 13.44 -13.12
N ASP A 248 5.18 13.81 -12.79
CA ASP A 248 6.39 13.46 -13.56
C ASP A 248 7.21 12.36 -12.88
N HIS A 249 6.68 11.75 -11.80
CA HIS A 249 7.29 10.64 -11.06
C HIS A 249 8.75 10.89 -10.67
N SER A 250 9.07 12.12 -10.27
CA SER A 250 10.44 12.56 -9.97
C SER A 250 10.86 12.27 -8.53
N THR A 251 9.93 11.87 -7.67
CA THR A 251 10.17 11.58 -6.26
C THR A 251 10.26 10.08 -5.99
N LEU A 252 11.02 9.73 -4.96
CA LEU A 252 11.15 8.36 -4.45
C LEU A 252 10.10 8.10 -3.36
N PRO A 253 9.72 6.83 -3.11
CA PRO A 253 8.81 6.51 -2.02
C PRO A 253 9.43 6.85 -0.66
N VAL A 254 8.66 7.60 0.13
CA VAL A 254 9.00 8.02 1.49
C VAL A 254 7.92 7.55 2.45
N ARG A 255 8.33 7.02 3.61
CA ARG A 255 7.46 6.72 4.76
C ARG A 255 7.87 7.57 5.95
N LEU A 256 6.90 7.95 6.76
CA LEU A 256 7.08 8.69 8.00
C LEU A 256 6.49 7.90 9.16
N SER A 257 7.25 7.76 10.23
CA SER A 257 6.76 7.33 11.54
C SER A 257 6.92 8.48 12.52
N VAL A 258 5.96 8.64 13.42
CA VAL A 258 6.03 9.63 14.52
C VAL A 258 6.03 8.91 15.86
N ASN A 259 6.71 9.48 16.85
CA ASN A 259 6.90 8.89 18.18
C ASN A 259 5.65 8.82 19.08
N SER A 260 4.48 9.15 18.57
CA SER A 260 3.23 9.12 19.33
C SER A 260 2.08 8.75 18.43
N TRP A 261 1.20 7.84 18.87
CA TRP A 261 0.02 7.37 18.13
C TRP A 261 -1.21 8.29 18.27
N ASP A 262 -1.16 9.29 19.14
CA ASP A 262 -2.24 10.26 19.35
C ASP A 262 -1.76 11.71 19.19
N GLU A 263 -2.70 12.61 18.93
CA GLU A 263 -2.46 14.05 18.93
C GLU A 263 -3.42 14.78 19.89
N PRO A 264 -2.98 15.85 20.57
CA PRO A 264 -3.84 16.63 21.47
C PRO A 264 -5.05 17.21 20.74
N ASN A 265 -6.22 17.15 21.39
CA ASN A 265 -7.46 17.67 20.81
C ASN A 265 -7.54 19.19 20.86
N ILE A 266 -6.94 19.84 19.88
CA ILE A 266 -6.90 21.32 19.80
C ILE A 266 -8.28 21.92 19.54
N SER A 267 -9.21 21.17 18.93
CA SER A 267 -10.60 21.61 18.74
C SER A 267 -11.37 21.79 20.07
N ARG A 268 -10.84 21.20 21.15
CA ARG A 268 -11.32 21.32 22.53
C ARG A 268 -10.37 22.12 23.42
N GLY A 269 -9.46 22.89 22.83
CA GLY A 269 -8.53 23.77 23.55
C GLY A 269 -7.29 23.09 24.13
N ALA A 270 -7.03 21.82 23.80
CA ALA A 270 -5.75 21.21 24.16
C ALA A 270 -4.60 21.92 23.43
N LYS A 271 -3.44 22.02 24.08
CA LYS A 271 -2.25 22.62 23.45
C LYS A 271 -1.61 21.62 22.49
N PRO A 272 -1.16 22.05 21.29
CA PRO A 272 -0.35 21.21 20.42
C PRO A 272 0.91 20.74 21.15
N LYS A 273 1.35 19.51 20.85
CA LYS A 273 2.65 18.96 21.23
C LYS A 273 3.58 18.86 20.02
N LEU A 274 4.87 18.79 20.31
CA LEU A 274 5.93 18.52 19.34
C LEU A 274 6.16 17.01 19.25
N LEU A 275 6.24 16.50 18.02
CA LEU A 275 6.45 15.09 17.70
C LEU A 275 7.83 14.91 17.09
N GLN A 276 8.42 13.73 17.28
CA GLN A 276 9.65 13.34 16.60
C GLN A 276 9.32 12.44 15.41
N GLY A 277 9.95 12.71 14.27
CA GLY A 277 9.75 12.00 13.01
C GLY A 277 10.94 11.12 12.62
N THR A 278 10.65 9.88 12.21
CA THR A 278 11.61 8.99 11.53
C THR A 278 11.13 8.75 10.10
N VAL A 279 11.96 9.10 9.14
CA VAL A 279 11.69 9.00 7.71
C VAL A 279 12.46 7.82 7.13
N VAL A 280 11.78 7.01 6.31
CA VAL A 280 12.42 5.94 5.53
C VAL A 280 12.21 6.22 4.05
N VAL A 281 13.31 6.37 3.32
CA VAL A 281 13.30 6.45 1.85
C VAL A 281 13.66 5.08 1.28
N SER A 282 12.99 4.68 0.20
CA SER A 282 13.22 3.40 -0.47
C SER A 282 13.40 3.55 -1.97
N ASN A 283 13.73 2.45 -2.65
CA ASN A 283 14.08 2.41 -4.08
C ASN A 283 15.33 3.24 -4.42
N LEU A 284 16.25 3.35 -3.47
CA LEU A 284 17.52 4.01 -3.68
C LEU A 284 18.47 3.09 -4.46
N ARG A 285 19.47 3.72 -5.09
CA ARG A 285 20.59 3.05 -5.75
C ARG A 285 21.87 3.34 -4.98
N PRO A 286 22.69 2.33 -4.61
CA PRO A 286 23.95 2.54 -3.92
C PRO A 286 24.88 3.52 -4.67
N ASN A 287 25.65 4.29 -3.92
CA ASN A 287 26.59 5.32 -4.38
C ASN A 287 25.96 6.51 -5.12
N GLN A 288 24.63 6.58 -5.25
CA GLN A 288 23.95 7.72 -5.83
C GLN A 288 23.61 8.76 -4.76
N LYS A 289 23.66 10.05 -5.14
CA LYS A 289 23.30 11.17 -4.25
C LYS A 289 21.82 11.51 -4.38
N TYR A 290 21.23 11.87 -3.26
CA TYR A 290 19.81 12.20 -3.12
C TYR A 290 19.64 13.39 -2.18
N VAL A 291 18.46 14.00 -2.25
CA VAL A 291 18.06 15.08 -1.37
C VAL A 291 16.69 14.76 -0.79
N LEU A 292 16.61 14.73 0.54
CA LEU A 292 15.34 14.72 1.26
C LEU A 292 14.94 16.16 1.57
N LEU A 293 13.77 16.57 1.08
CA LEU A 293 13.18 17.89 1.29
C LEU A 293 12.00 17.76 2.24
N ARG A 294 11.91 18.68 3.20
CA ARG A 294 10.77 18.83 4.11
C ARG A 294 10.05 20.14 3.81
N TYR A 295 8.73 20.06 3.75
CA TYR A 295 7.82 21.20 3.61
C TYR A 295 6.84 21.20 4.77
N ASP A 296 6.68 22.32 5.44
CA ASP A 296 5.78 22.50 6.59
C ASP A 296 4.41 23.05 6.15
N ASP A 297 4.26 23.39 4.87
CA ASP A 297 2.99 23.75 4.22
C ASP A 297 2.80 22.92 2.94
N TYR A 298 1.71 22.17 2.87
CA TYR A 298 1.36 21.37 1.70
C TYR A 298 1.17 22.21 0.43
N LYS A 299 0.84 23.50 0.55
CA LYS A 299 0.55 24.39 -0.58
C LYS A 299 1.78 24.74 -1.41
N VAL A 300 2.99 24.59 -0.86
CA VAL A 300 4.25 24.92 -1.54
C VAL A 300 4.95 23.69 -2.13
N VAL A 301 4.44 22.49 -1.85
CA VAL A 301 4.99 21.23 -2.38
C VAL A 301 4.75 21.16 -3.90
N PRO A 302 5.78 21.00 -4.73
CA PRO A 302 5.60 20.80 -6.16
C PRO A 302 4.81 19.53 -6.47
N THR A 303 3.92 19.61 -7.46
CA THR A 303 3.08 18.48 -7.94
C THR A 303 3.51 17.94 -9.31
N SER A 304 4.47 18.61 -9.95
CA SER A 304 4.98 18.31 -11.29
C SER A 304 6.35 18.96 -11.47
N GLY A 305 7.09 18.52 -12.48
CA GLY A 305 8.46 18.89 -12.82
C GLY A 305 9.46 17.81 -12.43
N ASN A 306 10.63 17.86 -13.07
CA ASN A 306 11.76 16.98 -12.78
C ASN A 306 12.38 17.27 -11.39
N GLU A 307 13.43 16.55 -11.01
CA GLU A 307 14.12 16.71 -9.74
C GLU A 307 14.58 18.16 -9.48
N SER A 308 15.00 18.87 -10.53
CA SER A 308 15.39 20.29 -10.42
C SER A 308 14.24 21.19 -9.95
N LYS A 309 12.98 20.86 -10.27
CA LYS A 309 11.83 21.63 -9.79
C LYS A 309 11.68 21.52 -8.27
N PHE A 310 11.87 20.33 -7.72
CA PHE A 310 11.88 20.10 -6.27
C PHE A 310 13.09 20.77 -5.61
N LEU A 311 14.29 20.60 -6.18
CA LEU A 311 15.53 21.18 -5.65
C LEU A 311 15.54 22.72 -5.62
N ASN A 312 14.79 23.36 -6.51
CA ASN A 312 14.64 24.83 -6.58
C ASN A 312 13.32 25.34 -5.98
N SER A 313 12.53 24.47 -5.35
CA SER A 313 11.28 24.86 -4.71
C SER A 313 11.52 25.49 -3.34
N LYS A 314 10.46 26.06 -2.75
CA LYS A 314 10.50 26.60 -1.40
C LYS A 314 10.24 25.47 -0.39
N TYR A 315 11.29 24.77 0.02
CA TYR A 315 11.29 23.83 1.15
C TYR A 315 11.70 24.54 2.44
N ASP A 316 11.35 23.96 3.57
CA ASP A 316 11.72 24.45 4.91
C ASP A 316 13.04 23.83 5.37
N TYR A 317 13.28 22.54 5.04
CA TYR A 317 14.54 21.86 5.32
C TYR A 317 15.01 20.98 4.16
N ARG A 318 16.34 20.82 4.08
CA ARG A 318 17.02 20.04 3.05
C ARG A 318 18.12 19.20 3.68
N TYR A 319 18.15 17.93 3.30
CA TYR A 319 19.14 16.96 3.76
C TYR A 319 19.73 16.20 2.57
N ASP A 320 21.00 16.47 2.29
CA ASP A 320 21.73 15.82 1.21
C ASP A 320 22.39 14.55 1.74
N PHE A 321 22.28 13.45 1.01
CA PHE A 321 22.90 12.18 1.41
C PHE A 321 23.33 11.35 0.20
N GLN A 322 24.26 10.43 0.44
CA GLN A 322 24.63 9.39 -0.52
C GLN A 322 24.08 8.05 -0.02
N ALA A 323 23.35 7.34 -0.89
CA ALA A 323 22.77 6.07 -0.51
C ALA A 323 23.83 4.96 -0.46
N ASN A 324 23.85 4.20 0.63
CA ASN A 324 24.71 3.02 0.78
C ASN A 324 23.98 1.71 0.42
N GLY A 325 22.66 1.77 0.23
CA GLY A 325 21.79 0.62 -0.03
C GLY A 325 20.53 1.03 -0.80
N ASP A 326 19.52 0.18 -0.78
CA ASP A 326 18.20 0.41 -1.41
C ASP A 326 17.25 1.26 -0.53
N THR A 327 17.64 1.47 0.73
CA THR A 327 16.88 2.20 1.74
C THR A 327 17.79 3.12 2.56
N TRP A 328 17.21 4.20 3.07
CA TRP A 328 17.88 5.14 3.96
C TRP A 328 16.90 5.58 5.05
N THR A 329 17.35 5.54 6.31
CA THR A 329 16.56 5.95 7.47
C THR A 329 17.14 7.26 8.02
N PHE A 330 16.26 8.20 8.30
CA PHE A 330 16.60 9.54 8.77
C PHE A 330 15.73 9.91 9.96
N ASN A 331 16.35 10.28 11.08
CA ASN A 331 15.63 10.87 12.20
C ASN A 331 15.67 12.39 12.02
N ASP A 332 14.49 13.01 11.83
CA ASP A 332 14.43 14.46 11.65
C ASP A 332 14.81 15.16 12.96
N PRO A 333 15.86 16.00 12.97
CA PRO A 333 16.21 16.75 14.16
C PRO A 333 15.23 17.89 14.48
N ASN A 334 14.32 18.22 13.55
CA ASN A 334 13.33 19.27 13.73
C ASN A 334 11.99 18.69 14.15
N ASP A 335 11.39 19.31 15.16
CA ASP A 335 10.09 18.91 15.66
C ASP A 335 8.98 19.01 14.62
N ILE A 336 8.02 18.08 14.72
CA ILE A 336 6.78 18.09 13.95
C ILE A 336 5.65 18.62 14.85
N PRO A 337 5.07 19.80 14.56
CA PRO A 337 3.93 20.28 15.32
C PRO A 337 2.71 19.39 15.08
N SER A 338 2.13 18.84 16.15
CA SER A 338 0.95 17.96 16.07
C SER A 338 -0.31 18.65 15.51
N ASN A 339 -0.34 19.97 15.44
CA ASN A 339 -1.42 20.74 14.81
C ASN A 339 -1.06 21.24 13.39
N GLY A 340 0.07 20.82 12.82
CA GLY A 340 0.56 21.29 11.53
C GLY A 340 0.45 20.26 10.41
N THR A 341 1.16 20.57 9.33
CA THR A 341 1.40 19.69 8.18
C THR A 341 2.89 19.54 7.96
N ILE A 342 3.37 18.35 7.61
CA ILE A 342 4.76 18.11 7.22
C ILE A 342 4.74 17.16 6.03
N TYR A 343 5.52 17.47 5.00
CA TYR A 343 5.61 16.68 3.79
C TYR A 343 7.07 16.42 3.47
N TYR A 344 7.44 15.15 3.36
CA TYR A 344 8.76 14.76 2.89
C TYR A 344 8.70 14.35 1.42
N ARG A 345 9.64 14.85 0.63
CA ARG A 345 9.88 14.40 -0.76
C ARG A 345 11.36 14.12 -0.93
N CYS A 346 11.68 12.93 -1.42
CA CYS A 346 13.05 12.59 -1.76
C CYS A 346 13.22 12.60 -3.27
N VAL A 347 14.27 13.26 -3.78
CA VAL A 347 14.61 13.29 -5.20
C VAL A 347 16.07 12.93 -5.40
N LYS A 348 16.45 12.53 -6.61
CA LYS A 348 17.86 12.38 -6.99
C LYS A 348 18.55 13.74 -7.00
N PHE A 349 19.78 13.79 -6.49
CA PHE A 349 20.64 14.95 -6.70
C PHE A 349 21.27 14.84 -8.09
N VAL A 350 20.88 15.73 -9.00
CA VAL A 350 21.28 15.74 -10.42
C VAL A 350 22.40 16.73 -10.70
#